data_AF-A0AAW2S1H9-F1
#
_entry.id   AF-A0AAW2S1H9-F1
#
_cell.length_a   1.000
_cell.length_b   1.000
_cell.length_c   1.000
_cell.angle_alpha   90.00
_cell.angle_beta   90.00
_cell.angle_gamma   90.00
#
_symmetry.space_group_name_H-M   'P 1'
#
loop_
_entity.id
_entity.type
_entity.pdbx_description
1 polymer ?
#
loop_
_entity_poly.entity_id
_entity_poly.type
_entity_poly.pdbx_seq_one_letter_code
_entity_poly.pdbx_strand_id
1 'polypeptide(L)' 'GCLGALDGTHVEVRIPDCDKGRYRNRKGQISVNVLRVCNIEGKLIYALSGWEGSAADDRVLHDAVHRPVDIKVPI' A
#
# COMPACT_ATOMS: atom_id res chain seq x y z
N GLY A 1 17.85 3.31 17.04
CA GLY A 1 16.66 4.17 16.88
C GLY A 1 15.92 3.75 15.63
N CYS A 2 14.60 3.96 15.56
CA CYS A 2 13.80 3.75 14.35
C CYS A 2 13.63 5.07 13.57
N LEU A 3 13.41 5.00 12.26
CA LEU A 3 13.14 6.16 11.42
C LEU A 3 11.63 6.44 11.26
N GLY A 4 10.79 5.44 11.53
CA GLY A 4 9.36 5.48 11.29
C GLY A 4 8.74 4.08 11.24
N ALA A 5 7.53 4.00 10.69
CA ALA A 5 6.80 2.75 10.44
C ALA A 5 6.38 2.66 8.97
N LEU A 6 6.41 1.45 8.41
CA LEU A 6 5.97 1.14 7.06
C LEU A 6 5.00 -0.05 7.13
N ASP A 7 3.83 0.08 6.53
CA ASP A 7 2.76 -0.92 6.60
C ASP A 7 1.89 -0.96 5.34
N GLY A 8 1.46 -2.15 4.95
CA GLY A 8 0.48 -2.39 3.89
C GLY A 8 -0.94 -2.36 4.47
N THR A 9 -1.70 -1.32 4.15
CA THR A 9 -3.07 -1.14 4.65
C THR A 9 -4.08 -1.39 3.54
N HIS A 10 -5.05 -2.28 3.77
CA HIS A 10 -6.16 -2.49 2.86
C HIS A 10 -7.31 -1.50 3.10
N VAL A 11 -7.71 -0.80 2.06
CA VAL A 11 -8.89 0.10 2.05
C VAL A 11 -9.99 -0.52 1.21
N GLU A 12 -11.16 -0.76 1.79
CA GLU A 12 -12.30 -1.36 1.08
C GLU A 12 -12.83 -0.43 -0.01
N VAL A 13 -13.13 -0.98 -1.18
CA VAL A 13 -13.60 -0.21 -2.35
C VAL A 13 -14.75 -0.91 -3.08
N ARG A 14 -15.55 -0.12 -3.81
CA ARG A 14 -16.57 -0.61 -4.73
C ARG A 14 -16.07 -0.50 -6.16
N ILE A 15 -16.02 -1.62 -6.87
CA ILE A 15 -15.57 -1.72 -8.26
C ILE A 15 -16.51 -2.64 -9.06
N PRO A 16 -16.46 -2.60 -10.41
CA PRO A 16 -17.22 -3.51 -11.27
C PRO A 16 -16.95 -4.99 -10.98
N ASP A 17 -17.95 -5.84 -11.19
CA ASP A 17 -17.85 -7.28 -10.91
C ASP A 17 -16.73 -7.98 -11.70
N CYS A 18 -16.46 -7.53 -12.92
CA CYS A 18 -15.38 -8.06 -13.76
C CYS A 18 -13.99 -7.87 -13.13
N ASP A 19 -13.82 -6.84 -12.29
CA ASP A 19 -12.54 -6.50 -11.67
C ASP A 19 -12.40 -7.03 -10.24
N LYS A 20 -13.50 -7.43 -9.59
CA LYS A 20 -13.52 -7.93 -8.20
C LYS A 20 -12.51 -9.03 -7.93
N GLY A 21 -12.24 -9.91 -8.89
CA GLY A 21 -11.24 -10.97 -8.76
C GLY A 21 -9.85 -10.43 -8.40
N ARG A 22 -9.42 -9.32 -9.02
CA ARG A 22 -8.10 -8.72 -8.81
C ARG A 22 -8.02 -8.01 -7.46
N TYR A 23 -9.08 -7.33 -7.05
CA TYR A 23 -9.08 -6.53 -5.83
C TYR A 23 -9.48 -7.32 -4.57
N ARG A 24 -9.72 -8.63 -4.71
CA ARG A 24 -10.06 -9.49 -3.57
C ARG A 24 -8.83 -9.75 -2.71
N ASN A 25 -8.86 -9.32 -1.47
CA ASN A 25 -7.79 -9.59 -0.50
C ASN A 25 -7.92 -11.00 0.12
N ARG A 26 -6.95 -11.38 0.96
CA ARG A 26 -6.91 -12.68 1.65
C ARG A 26 -8.12 -12.92 2.56
N LYS A 27 -8.78 -11.87 3.06
CA LYS A 27 -10.00 -11.95 3.88
C LYS A 27 -11.27 -12.04 3.02
N GLY A 28 -11.13 -12.07 1.70
CA GLY A 28 -12.22 -12.13 0.74
C GLY A 28 -12.94 -10.81 0.50
N GLN A 29 -12.45 -9.70 1.06
CA GLN A 29 -13.02 -8.36 0.86
C GLN A 29 -12.43 -7.72 -0.39
N ILE A 30 -13.18 -6.79 -0.99
CA ILE A 30 -12.72 -6.03 -2.16
C ILE A 30 -12.02 -4.77 -1.67
N SER A 31 -10.71 -4.68 -1.86
CA SER A 31 -9.90 -3.59 -1.34
C SER A 31 -8.81 -3.16 -2.31
N VAL A 32 -8.26 -1.98 -2.10
CA VAL A 32 -6.94 -1.57 -2.64
C VAL A 32 -5.89 -1.76 -1.57
N ASN A 33 -4.69 -2.22 -1.93
CA ASN A 33 -3.54 -2.21 -1.04
C ASN A 33 -2.90 -0.81 -1.09
N VAL A 34 -2.68 -0.21 0.08
CA VAL A 34 -2.07 1.11 0.24
C VAL A 34 -0.84 0.96 1.13
N LEU A 35 0.34 1.20 0.58
CA LEU A 35 1.55 1.29 1.39
C LEU A 35 1.60 2.64 2.08
N ARG A 36 1.71 2.63 3.41
CA ARG A 36 1.78 3.84 4.23
C ARG A 36 3.12 3.91 4.94
N VAL A 37 3.70 5.11 4.99
CA VAL A 37 4.92 5.38 5.77
C VAL A 37 4.65 6.52 6.74
N CYS A 38 4.95 6.30 8.01
CA CYS A 38 4.84 7.29 9.07
C CYS A 38 6.21 7.61 9.67
N ASN A 39 6.42 8.84 10.10
CA ASN A 39 7.62 9.22 10.85
C ASN A 39 7.54 8.73 12.32
N ILE A 40 8.59 8.97 13.11
CA ILE A 40 8.64 8.58 14.54
C ILE A 40 7.55 9.22 15.42
N GLU A 41 6.96 10.34 14.98
CA GLU A 41 5.86 11.01 15.67
C GLU A 41 4.50 10.40 15.28
N GLY A 42 4.48 9.37 14.43
CA GLY A 42 3.28 8.74 13.90
C GLY A 42 2.58 9.54 12.79
N LYS A 43 3.19 10.62 12.28
CA LYS A 43 2.63 11.41 11.17
C LYS A 43 2.84 10.66 9.87
N LEU A 44 1.76 10.49 9.10
CA LEU A 44 1.81 9.93 7.75
C LEU A 44 2.59 10.89 6.83
N ILE A 45 3.72 10.42 6.30
CA ILE A 45 4.59 11.20 5.40
C ILE A 45 4.52 10.72 3.95
N TYR A 46 4.04 9.50 3.71
CA TYR A 46 3.87 8.94 2.38
C TYR A 46 2.73 7.92 2.35
N ALA A 47 2.00 7.90 1.24
CA ALA A 47 1.01 6.88 0.91
C ALA A 47 1.07 6.55 -0.58
N LEU A 48 1.28 5.28 -0.91
CA LEU A 48 1.18 4.75 -2.26
C LEU A 48 -0.11 3.95 -2.38
N SER A 49 -1.04 4.42 -3.19
CA SER A 49 -2.29 3.73 -3.52
C SER A 49 -2.32 3.26 -4.97
N GLY A 50 -3.36 2.51 -5.32
CA GLY A 50 -3.60 2.04 -6.70
C GLY A 50 -3.24 0.57 -6.92
N TRP A 51 -2.73 -0.11 -5.90
CA TRP A 51 -2.47 -1.53 -5.96
C TRP A 51 -3.73 -2.34 -5.67
N GLU A 52 -3.88 -3.44 -6.39
CA GLU A 52 -4.98 -4.38 -6.24
C GLU A 52 -4.97 -4.99 -4.83
N GLY A 53 -6.13 -5.29 -4.25
CA GLY A 53 -6.21 -5.90 -2.91
C GLY A 53 -5.58 -7.29 -2.81
N SER A 54 -5.35 -7.97 -3.93
CA SER A 54 -4.61 -9.24 -3.98
C SER A 54 -3.09 -9.06 -4.09
N ALA A 55 -2.60 -7.83 -4.32
CA ALA A 55 -1.18 -7.56 -4.45
C ALA A 55 -0.46 -7.79 -3.12
N ALA A 56 0.61 -8.58 -3.16
CA ALA A 56 1.47 -8.83 -2.01
C ALA A 56 2.30 -7.58 -1.65
N ASP A 57 2.55 -7.39 -0.36
CA ASP A 57 3.19 -6.18 0.17
C ASP A 57 4.62 -5.98 -0.35
N ASP A 58 5.33 -7.07 -0.67
CA ASP A 58 6.65 -7.04 -1.29
C ASP A 58 6.61 -6.39 -2.69
N ARG A 59 5.58 -6.70 -3.48
CA ARG A 59 5.36 -6.09 -4.80
C ARG A 59 5.02 -4.60 -4.69
N VAL A 60 4.17 -4.25 -3.74
CA VAL A 60 3.78 -2.85 -3.49
C VAL A 60 4.98 -2.04 -2.99
N LEU A 61 5.80 -2.61 -2.11
CA LEU A 61 7.05 -2.02 -1.63
C LEU A 61 8.06 -1.85 -2.76
N HIS A 62 8.24 -2.88 -3.59
CA HIS A 62 9.15 -2.82 -4.73
C HIS A 62 8.78 -1.69 -5.69
N ASP A 63 7.49 -1.51 -6.01
CA ASP A 63 7.03 -0.37 -6.81
C ASP A 63 7.30 0.97 -6.12
N ALA A 64 7.06 1.07 -4.82
CA ALA A 64 7.32 2.29 -4.06
C ALA A 64 8.79 2.74 -4.12
N VAL A 65 9.73 1.79 -4.05
CA VAL A 65 11.18 2.08 -4.09
C VAL A 65 11.66 2.47 -5.49
N HIS A 66 11.03 1.96 -6.54
CA HIS A 66 11.43 2.21 -7.92
C HIS A 66 10.65 3.34 -8.60
N ARG A 67 9.55 3.80 -8.00
CA ARG A 67 8.83 4.96 -8.51
C ARG A 67 9.68 6.23 -8.35
N PRO A 68 9.71 7.10 -9.37
CA PRO A 68 10.29 8.43 -9.23
C PRO A 68 9.36 9.28 -8.35
N VAL A 69 9.58 9.23 -7.04
CA VAL A 69 8.93 10.09 -6.04
C VAL A 69 10.02 10.82 -5.27
N ASP A 70 9.80 12.10 -4.95
CA ASP A 70 10.73 12.91 -4.14
C ASP A 70 10.86 12.47 -2.67
N ILE A 71 10.24 11.33 -2.31
CA ILE A 71 10.34 10.74 -0.97
C ILE A 71 11.25 9.53 -1.05
N LYS A 72 12.51 9.70 -0.63
CA LYS A 72 13.43 8.58 -0.41
C LYS A 72 12.92 7.78 0.78
N VAL A 73 12.34 6.61 0.54
CA VAL A 73 12.08 5.63 1.59
C VAL A 73 13.45 5.12 2.06
N PRO A 74 13.87 5.40 3.31
CA PRO A 74 15.12 4.85 3.82
C PRO A 74 14.91 3.35 4.04
N ILE A 75 15.58 2.53 3.21
CA ILE A 75 15.70 1.08 3.39
C ILE A 75 16.72 0.74 4.46
#